data_AF-A0A7E5VZ06-F1
#
_entry.id   AF-A0A7E5VZ06-F1
#
_cell.length_a   1.000
_cell.length_b   1.000
_cell.length_c   1.000
_cell.angle_alpha   90.00
_cell.angle_beta   90.00
_cell.angle_gamma   90.00
#
_symmetry.space_group_name_H-M   'P 1'
#
loop_
_entity.id
_entity.type
_entity.pdbx_description
1 polymer ?
#
loop_
_entity_poly.entity_id
_entity_poly.type
_entity_poly.pdbx_seq_one_letter_code
_entity_poly.pdbx_strand_id
1 'polypeptide(L)'
;MNIDYDNIYKFKTLALKLNQCHPDIEKNKKWMIMFTIMHCLFSIIFLIVVYNVFYVDLKYGDFSKLCKDCALIVVYLEVTFNSLVFIRSQNSLKYLIDTMKNDFNVANSLNAEKQEIVMKNALHGAWIDNIWLVISVGGGCFFMLGNVIANIHSYSKGNFELVPLFDFEYPEFVNADDTVEFIINYALLTPFLAYSALMFASFVALGPSFILHAYGQLELSIREVENLFAVDGRDLRAKMKSIVQKQQNIYR
;
A
#
# COMPACT_ATOMS: atom_id res chain seq x y z
N MET A 1 -5.47 -26.77 -11.19
CA MET A 1 -4.97 -25.38 -11.16
C MET A 1 -4.33 -25.17 -9.80
N ASN A 2 -3.14 -24.56 -9.69
CA ASN A 2 -2.50 -24.31 -8.38
C ASN A 2 -2.77 -22.86 -7.97
N ILE A 3 -3.63 -22.66 -6.97
CA ILE A 3 -3.96 -21.37 -6.37
C ILE A 3 -2.97 -21.13 -5.24
N ASP A 4 -2.02 -20.22 -5.45
CA ASP A 4 -0.96 -19.89 -4.49
C ASP A 4 -0.95 -18.38 -4.20
N TYR A 5 -1.03 -18.04 -2.91
CA TYR A 5 -1.16 -16.65 -2.46
C TYR A 5 0.07 -15.83 -2.80
N ASP A 6 1.27 -16.36 -2.55
CA ASP A 6 2.51 -15.61 -2.70
C ASP A 6 2.80 -15.33 -4.18
N ASN A 7 2.38 -16.21 -5.09
CA ASN A 7 2.43 -15.97 -6.54
C ASN A 7 1.40 -14.92 -7.00
N ILE A 8 0.15 -15.02 -6.54
CA ILE A 8 -0.93 -14.11 -6.93
C ILE A 8 -0.66 -12.69 -6.42
N TYR A 9 -0.18 -12.57 -5.18
CA TYR A 9 0.01 -11.29 -4.48
C TYR A 9 1.49 -10.88 -4.32
N LYS A 10 2.36 -11.38 -5.19
CA LYS A 10 3.83 -11.23 -5.09
C LYS A 10 4.30 -9.78 -4.88
N PHE A 11 3.72 -8.83 -5.61
CA PHE A 11 4.16 -7.42 -5.56
C PHE A 11 3.74 -6.76 -4.27
N LYS A 12 2.53 -7.04 -3.78
CA LYS A 12 2.06 -6.59 -2.47
C LYS A 12 2.94 -7.16 -1.35
N THR A 13 3.21 -8.46 -1.38
CA THR A 13 4.11 -9.11 -0.41
C THR A 13 5.51 -8.50 -0.43
N LEU A 14 6.05 -8.21 -1.61
CA LEU A 14 7.33 -7.53 -1.76
C LEU A 14 7.29 -6.11 -1.20
N ALA A 15 6.26 -5.33 -1.52
CA ALA A 15 6.10 -3.95 -1.03
C ALA A 15 5.99 -3.90 0.50
N LEU A 16 5.22 -4.81 1.11
CA LEU A 16 5.16 -4.97 2.57
C LEU A 16 6.55 -5.24 3.17
N LYS A 17 7.35 -6.12 2.55
CA LYS A 17 8.70 -6.44 3.02
C LYS A 17 9.66 -5.26 2.89
N LEU A 18 9.63 -4.55 1.75
CA LEU A 18 10.46 -3.37 1.51
C LEU A 18 10.18 -2.25 2.51
N ASN A 19 8.90 -2.04 2.84
CA ASN A 19 8.49 -1.06 3.85
C ASN A 19 8.68 -1.52 5.30
N GLN A 20 9.31 -2.67 5.54
CA GLN A 20 9.47 -3.27 6.87
C GLN A 20 8.13 -3.51 7.58
N CYS A 21 7.05 -3.62 6.81
CA CYS A 21 5.67 -3.78 7.25
C CYS A 21 5.08 -5.14 6.84
N HIS A 22 5.91 -6.18 6.64
CA HIS A 22 5.38 -7.53 6.43
C HIS A 22 5.09 -8.18 7.80
N PRO A 23 3.93 -8.83 8.02
CA PRO A 23 3.58 -9.37 9.34
C PRO A 23 4.53 -10.44 9.88
N ASP A 24 5.29 -11.12 9.01
CA ASP A 24 6.31 -12.09 9.40
C ASP A 24 7.65 -11.47 9.85
N ILE A 25 7.83 -10.16 9.69
CA ILE A 25 9.05 -9.51 10.16
C ILE A 25 8.99 -9.37 11.69
N GLU A 26 9.97 -9.95 12.37
CA GLU A 26 10.12 -9.82 13.81
C GLU A 26 10.52 -8.39 14.20
N LYS A 27 9.75 -7.80 15.12
CA LYS A 27 10.02 -6.46 15.67
C LYS A 27 11.12 -6.49 16.73
N ASN A 28 12.33 -6.82 16.31
CA ASN A 28 13.52 -6.78 17.15
C ASN A 28 14.15 -5.36 17.17
N LYS A 29 15.19 -5.16 17.99
CA LYS A 29 15.88 -3.86 18.10
C LYS A 29 16.43 -3.37 16.74
N LYS A 30 16.91 -4.27 15.89
CA LYS A 30 17.42 -3.93 14.55
C LYS A 30 16.31 -3.37 13.66
N TRP A 31 15.15 -4.03 13.63
CA TRP A 31 13.96 -3.56 12.93
C TRP A 31 13.54 -2.17 13.44
N MET A 32 13.47 -1.97 14.76
CA MET A 32 13.09 -0.70 15.35
C MET A 32 14.03 0.44 14.94
N ILE A 33 15.35 0.20 14.93
CA ILE A 33 16.34 1.18 14.47
C ILE A 33 16.13 1.50 12.98
N MET A 34 16.00 0.49 12.10
CA MET A 34 15.79 0.71 10.67
C MET A 34 14.49 1.46 10.38
N PHE A 35 13.39 1.04 11.02
CA PHE A 35 12.10 1.69 10.91
C PHE A 35 12.16 3.15 11.39
N THR A 36 12.81 3.41 12.53
CA THR A 36 12.98 4.77 13.05
C THR A 36 13.80 5.64 12.10
N ILE A 37 14.91 5.14 11.54
CA ILE A 37 15.72 5.89 10.57
C ILE A 37 14.88 6.24 9.32
N MET A 38 14.16 5.28 8.76
CA MET A 38 13.30 5.51 7.60
C MET A 38 12.20 6.54 7.90
N HIS A 39 11.51 6.38 9.04
CA HIS A 39 10.42 7.29 9.42
C HIS A 39 10.92 8.68 9.82
N CYS A 40 12.12 8.80 10.39
CA CYS A 40 12.78 10.07 10.66
C CYS A 40 13.11 10.81 9.35
N LEU A 41 13.71 10.14 8.38
CA LEU A 41 13.96 10.74 7.05
C LEU A 41 12.66 11.21 6.38
N PHE A 42 11.61 10.39 6.48
CA PHE A 42 10.27 10.73 6.00
C PHE A 42 9.69 11.97 6.70
N SER A 43 9.94 12.10 8.01
CA SER A 43 9.45 13.22 8.83
C SER A 43 10.21 14.53 8.61
N ILE A 44 11.46 14.49 8.14
CA ILE A 44 12.20 15.71 7.78
C ILE A 44 11.48 16.47 6.66
N ILE A 45 11.04 15.77 5.61
CA ILE A 45 10.25 16.39 4.53
C ILE A 45 8.96 16.99 5.08
N PHE A 46 8.25 16.28 5.95
CA PHE A 46 7.04 16.81 6.57
C PHE A 46 7.28 18.13 7.30
N LEU A 47 8.38 18.24 8.07
CA LEU A 47 8.71 19.49 8.77
C LEU A 47 9.03 20.63 7.79
N ILE A 48 9.73 20.34 6.68
CA ILE A 48 10.01 21.32 5.62
C ILE A 48 8.72 21.80 4.96
N VAL A 49 7.80 20.89 4.62
CA VAL A 49 6.51 21.23 4.01
C VAL A 49 5.65 22.06 4.98
N VAL A 50 5.59 21.67 6.26
CA VAL A 50 4.87 22.44 7.29
C VAL A 50 5.45 23.85 7.43
N TYR A 51 6.78 23.98 7.40
CA TYR A 51 7.43 25.29 7.40
C TYR A 51 6.99 26.12 6.19
N ASN A 52 7.00 25.55 4.99
CA ASN A 52 6.59 26.24 3.76
C ASN A 52 5.12 26.71 3.84
N VAL A 53 4.20 25.84 4.26
CA VAL A 53 2.78 26.20 4.43
C VAL A 53 2.61 27.42 5.33
N PHE A 54 3.20 27.40 6.52
CA PHE A 54 2.92 28.42 7.53
C PHE A 54 3.75 29.71 7.39
N TYR A 55 4.99 29.61 6.93
CA TYR A 55 5.92 30.75 6.90
C TYR A 55 6.10 31.36 5.51
N VAL A 56 5.73 30.65 4.45
CA VAL A 56 5.92 31.05 3.05
C VAL A 56 4.57 31.17 2.35
N ASP A 57 3.88 30.05 2.10
CA ASP A 57 2.72 30.01 1.22
C ASP A 57 1.56 30.88 1.73
N LEU A 58 1.23 30.76 3.02
CA LEU A 58 0.18 31.59 3.64
C LEU A 58 0.56 33.08 3.68
N LYS A 59 1.85 33.40 3.75
CA LYS A 59 2.34 34.78 3.82
C LYS A 59 2.30 35.45 2.44
N TYR A 60 2.64 34.72 1.39
CA TYR A 60 2.66 35.23 0.02
C TYR A 60 1.34 35.03 -0.74
N GLY A 61 0.42 34.22 -0.21
CA GLY A 61 -0.93 34.04 -0.74
C GLY A 61 -1.01 33.17 -2.01
N ASP A 62 0.01 32.36 -2.28
CA ASP A 62 -0.02 31.41 -3.40
C ASP A 62 -0.85 30.17 -3.05
N PHE A 63 -2.14 30.22 -3.40
CA PHE A 63 -3.08 29.15 -3.12
C PHE A 63 -2.75 27.84 -3.85
N SER A 64 -2.13 27.91 -5.04
CA SER A 64 -1.77 26.73 -5.81
C SER A 64 -0.65 25.96 -5.14
N LYS A 65 0.40 26.67 -4.70
CA LYS A 65 1.50 26.11 -3.92
C LYS A 65 1.00 25.54 -2.59
N LEU A 66 0.19 26.30 -1.85
CA LEU A 66 -0.42 25.87 -0.60
C LEU A 66 -1.18 24.53 -0.74
N CYS A 67 -1.93 24.34 -1.82
CA CYS A 67 -2.66 23.09 -2.05
C CYS A 67 -1.73 21.90 -2.30
N LYS A 68 -0.63 22.10 -3.04
CA LYS A 68 0.37 21.05 -3.29
C LYS A 68 1.06 20.63 -1.99
N ASP A 69 1.44 21.61 -1.17
CA ASP A 69 2.10 21.37 0.11
C ASP A 69 1.16 20.66 1.11
N CYS A 70 -0.11 21.10 1.17
CA CYS A 70 -1.14 20.42 1.94
C CYS A 70 -1.33 18.96 1.49
N ALA A 71 -1.26 18.67 0.19
CA ALA A 71 -1.36 17.30 -0.31
C ALA A 71 -0.20 16.42 0.20
N LEU A 72 1.03 16.94 0.24
CA LEU A 72 2.17 16.21 0.81
C LEU A 72 2.03 15.98 2.32
N ILE A 73 1.46 16.94 3.06
CA ILE A 73 1.12 16.76 4.48
C ILE A 73 0.13 15.62 4.66
N VAL A 74 -0.94 15.57 3.85
CA VAL A 74 -1.92 14.48 3.91
C VAL A 74 -1.29 13.13 3.62
N VAL A 75 -0.42 13.04 2.60
CA VAL A 75 0.33 11.81 2.30
C VAL A 75 1.18 11.38 3.50
N TYR A 76 1.89 12.30 4.14
CA TYR A 76 2.68 11.97 5.33
C TYR A 76 1.82 11.42 6.48
N LEU A 77 0.69 12.08 6.77
CA LEU A 77 -0.22 11.68 7.84
C LEU A 77 -0.82 10.29 7.57
N GLU A 78 -1.23 10.03 6.34
CA GLU A 78 -1.80 8.73 5.95
C GLU A 78 -0.77 7.61 6.03
N VAL A 79 0.44 7.81 5.48
CA VAL A 79 1.52 6.82 5.57
C VAL A 79 1.89 6.54 7.02
N THR A 80 1.98 7.58 7.85
CA THR A 80 2.26 7.44 9.28
C THR A 80 1.15 6.68 10.00
N PHE A 81 -0.11 7.02 9.73
CA PHE A 81 -1.25 6.32 10.29
C PHE A 81 -1.25 4.84 9.89
N ASN A 82 -1.04 4.53 8.62
CA ASN A 82 -0.97 3.16 8.10
C ASN A 82 0.16 2.36 8.74
N SER A 83 1.34 2.96 8.89
CA SER A 83 2.46 2.36 9.63
C SER A 83 2.10 2.06 11.08
N LEU A 84 1.42 2.96 11.78
CA LEU A 84 0.98 2.74 13.16
C LEU A 84 -0.07 1.63 13.27
N VAL A 85 -1.03 1.58 12.35
CA VAL A 85 -2.03 0.51 12.28
C VAL A 85 -1.32 -0.82 12.04
N PHE A 86 -0.35 -0.88 11.13
CA PHE A 86 0.44 -2.07 10.90
C PHE A 86 1.17 -2.52 12.19
N ILE A 87 1.80 -1.58 12.89
CA ILE A 87 2.53 -1.89 14.12
C ILE A 87 1.58 -2.43 15.20
N ARG A 88 0.41 -1.81 15.36
CA ARG A 88 -0.55 -2.19 16.40
C ARG A 88 -1.28 -3.50 16.07
N SER A 89 -1.63 -3.71 14.81
CA SER A 89 -2.52 -4.79 14.36
C SER A 89 -1.78 -5.90 13.63
N GLN A 90 -0.45 -6.03 13.81
CA GLN A 90 0.39 -7.02 13.13
C GLN A 90 -0.16 -8.44 13.25
N ASN A 91 -0.59 -8.86 14.44
CA ASN A 91 -1.11 -10.21 14.66
C ASN A 91 -2.41 -10.44 13.88
N SER A 92 -3.29 -9.45 13.83
CA SER A 92 -4.53 -9.52 13.07
C SER A 92 -4.27 -9.56 11.56
N LEU A 93 -3.33 -8.74 11.06
CA LEU A 93 -2.94 -8.76 9.65
C LEU A 93 -2.28 -10.08 9.27
N LYS A 94 -1.43 -10.62 10.15
CA LYS A 94 -0.83 -11.95 9.98
C LYS A 94 -1.92 -13.02 9.89
N TYR A 95 -2.85 -13.02 10.84
CA TYR A 95 -3.97 -13.96 10.86
C TYR A 95 -4.79 -13.91 9.55
N LEU A 96 -5.10 -12.72 9.04
CA LEU A 96 -5.86 -12.58 7.79
C LEU A 96 -5.07 -13.12 6.58
N ILE A 97 -3.79 -12.80 6.46
CA ILE A 97 -2.94 -13.31 5.38
C ILE A 97 -2.79 -14.84 5.48
N ASP A 98 -2.53 -15.36 6.67
CA ASP A 98 -2.38 -16.80 6.90
C ASP A 98 -3.68 -17.56 6.63
N THR A 99 -4.83 -16.95 6.96
CA THR A 99 -6.15 -17.49 6.63
C THR A 99 -6.34 -17.58 5.11
N MET A 100 -6.04 -16.51 4.37
CA MET A 100 -6.07 -16.54 2.90
C MET A 100 -5.15 -17.62 2.32
N LYS A 101 -3.92 -17.72 2.82
CA LYS A 101 -2.94 -18.75 2.41
C LYS A 101 -3.50 -20.15 2.62
N ASN A 102 -4.05 -20.41 3.80
CA ASN A 102 -4.64 -21.71 4.13
C ASN A 102 -5.85 -22.01 3.24
N ASP A 103 -6.74 -21.04 3.04
CA ASP A 103 -7.93 -21.21 2.20
C ASP A 103 -7.56 -21.50 0.75
N PHE A 104 -6.51 -20.88 0.21
CA PHE A 104 -6.01 -21.16 -1.14
C PHE A 104 -5.42 -22.57 -1.23
N ASN A 105 -4.67 -23.01 -0.21
CA ASN A 105 -4.16 -24.38 -0.13
C ASN A 105 -5.30 -25.40 -0.09
N VAL A 106 -6.36 -25.15 0.70
CA VAL A 106 -7.55 -26.02 0.74
C VAL A 106 -8.27 -26.01 -0.61
N ALA A 107 -8.38 -24.86 -1.28
CA ALA A 107 -9.04 -24.72 -2.56
C ALA A 107 -8.45 -25.65 -3.64
N ASN A 108 -7.14 -25.90 -3.61
CA ASN A 108 -6.47 -26.83 -4.54
C ASN A 108 -6.97 -28.27 -4.45
N SER A 109 -7.60 -28.67 -3.34
CA SER A 109 -8.21 -30.00 -3.16
C SER A 109 -9.69 -30.05 -3.51
N LEU A 110 -10.33 -28.90 -3.81
CA LEU A 110 -11.75 -28.82 -4.14
C LEU A 110 -12.01 -29.22 -5.61
N ASN A 111 -13.28 -29.41 -5.94
CA ASN A 111 -13.70 -29.63 -7.33
C ASN A 111 -13.44 -28.38 -8.21
N ALA A 112 -13.42 -28.60 -9.53
CA ALA A 112 -13.07 -27.56 -10.50
C ALA A 112 -13.95 -26.29 -10.39
N GLU A 113 -15.26 -26.47 -10.15
CA GLU A 113 -16.19 -25.35 -10.00
C GLU A 113 -15.82 -24.44 -8.81
N LYS A 114 -15.53 -25.02 -7.63
CA LYS A 114 -15.13 -24.24 -6.45
C LYS A 114 -13.75 -23.61 -6.63
N GLN A 115 -12.82 -24.30 -7.29
CA GLN A 115 -11.52 -23.74 -7.64
C GLN A 115 -11.66 -22.49 -8.52
N GLU A 116 -12.57 -22.51 -9.49
CA GLU A 116 -12.83 -21.38 -10.37
C GLU A 116 -13.34 -20.16 -9.60
N ILE A 117 -14.26 -20.35 -8.65
CA ILE A 117 -14.78 -19.27 -7.80
C ILE A 117 -13.67 -18.62 -6.97
N VAL A 118 -12.83 -19.43 -6.32
CA VAL A 118 -11.72 -18.92 -5.51
C VAL A 118 -10.72 -18.16 -6.40
N MET A 119 -10.35 -18.74 -7.54
CA MET A 119 -9.39 -18.12 -8.45
C MET A 119 -9.93 -16.81 -9.04
N LYS A 120 -11.21 -16.76 -9.44
CA LYS A 120 -11.84 -15.54 -9.97
C LYS A 120 -11.76 -14.39 -8.97
N ASN A 121 -12.09 -14.66 -7.71
CA ASN A 121 -12.05 -13.64 -6.66
C ASN A 121 -10.60 -13.25 -6.30
N ALA A 122 -9.67 -14.22 -6.25
CA ALA A 122 -8.26 -13.95 -6.02
C ALA A 122 -7.62 -13.10 -7.13
N LEU A 123 -7.94 -13.38 -8.40
CA LEU A 123 -7.47 -12.60 -9.55
C LEU A 123 -8.05 -11.20 -9.58
N HIS A 124 -9.33 -11.02 -9.20
CA HIS A 124 -9.89 -9.69 -9.01
C HIS A 124 -9.18 -8.92 -7.89
N GLY A 125 -8.85 -9.59 -6.77
CA GLY A 125 -8.06 -8.99 -5.69
C GLY A 125 -6.69 -8.53 -6.19
N ALA A 126 -5.97 -9.41 -6.90
CA ALA A 126 -4.68 -9.09 -7.47
C ALA A 126 -4.75 -7.97 -8.53
N TRP A 127 -5.84 -7.89 -9.29
CA TRP A 127 -6.07 -6.80 -10.23
C TRP A 127 -6.21 -5.46 -9.52
N ILE A 128 -6.98 -5.38 -8.43
CA ILE A 128 -7.08 -4.17 -7.60
C ILE A 128 -5.71 -3.81 -7.02
N ASP A 129 -4.97 -4.78 -6.50
CA ASP A 129 -3.63 -4.54 -5.97
C ASP A 129 -2.68 -3.98 -7.04
N ASN A 130 -2.76 -4.48 -8.28
CA ASN A 130 -1.98 -3.97 -9.40
C ASN A 130 -2.38 -2.54 -9.79
N ILE A 131 -3.67 -2.18 -9.70
CA ILE A 131 -4.11 -0.79 -9.91
C ILE A 131 -3.47 0.12 -8.87
N TRP A 132 -3.51 -0.25 -7.59
CA TRP A 132 -2.88 0.53 -6.53
C TRP A 132 -1.38 0.67 -6.74
N LEU A 133 -0.70 -0.41 -7.17
CA LEU A 133 0.71 -0.35 -7.52
C LEU A 133 0.98 0.64 -8.66
N VAL A 134 0.20 0.57 -9.75
CA VAL A 134 0.36 1.47 -10.90
C VAL A 134 0.08 2.92 -10.55
N ILE A 135 -0.98 3.20 -9.79
CA ILE A 135 -1.30 4.57 -9.36
C ILE A 135 -0.20 5.12 -8.44
N SER A 136 0.25 4.31 -7.48
CA SER A 136 1.23 4.75 -6.48
C SER A 136 2.62 4.99 -7.08
N VAL A 137 3.11 4.02 -7.87
CA VAL A 137 4.42 4.13 -8.54
C VAL A 137 4.35 5.16 -9.67
N GLY A 138 3.28 5.11 -10.47
CA GLY A 138 3.04 6.05 -11.56
C GLY A 138 3.00 7.50 -11.07
N GLY A 139 2.28 7.77 -9.97
CA GLY A 139 2.25 9.08 -9.33
C GLY A 139 3.65 9.60 -9.00
N GLY A 140 4.47 8.79 -8.31
CA GLY A 140 5.86 9.16 -8.01
C GLY A 140 6.73 9.37 -9.27
N CYS A 141 6.57 8.53 -10.29
CA CYS A 141 7.28 8.68 -11.56
C CYS A 141 6.88 9.97 -12.31
N PHE A 142 5.61 10.37 -12.25
CA PHE A 142 5.15 11.62 -12.89
C PHE A 142 5.84 12.86 -12.29
N PHE A 143 6.05 12.90 -10.97
CA PHE A 143 6.82 13.99 -10.34
C PHE A 143 8.25 14.05 -10.88
N MET A 144 8.93 12.89 -10.94
CA MET A 144 10.31 12.81 -11.45
C MET A 144 10.40 13.18 -12.94
N LEU A 145 9.48 12.68 -13.76
CA LEU A 145 9.43 12.99 -15.20
C LEU A 145 9.14 14.46 -15.45
N GLY A 146 8.20 15.05 -14.71
CA GLY A 146 7.89 16.48 -14.80
C GLY A 146 9.12 17.35 -14.56
N ASN A 147 9.93 16.98 -13.56
CA ASN A 147 11.18 17.67 -13.29
C ASN A 147 12.25 17.48 -14.39
N VAL A 148 12.42 16.26 -14.91
CA VAL A 148 13.36 16.02 -16.03
C VAL A 148 12.98 16.87 -17.24
N ILE A 149 11.69 16.96 -17.55
CA ILE A 149 11.17 17.81 -18.64
C ILE A 149 11.46 19.29 -18.36
N ALA A 150 11.27 19.75 -17.13
CA ALA A 150 11.56 21.13 -16.74
C ALA A 150 13.04 21.49 -16.93
N ASN A 151 13.96 20.61 -16.51
CA ASN A 151 15.39 20.77 -16.70
C ASN A 151 15.80 20.79 -18.19
N ILE A 152 15.27 19.87 -19.01
CA ILE A 152 15.52 19.84 -20.47
C ILE A 152 15.01 21.13 -21.15
N HIS A 153 13.84 21.61 -20.72
CA HIS A 153 13.26 22.83 -21.23
C HIS A 153 14.08 24.07 -20.85
N SER A 154 14.60 24.14 -19.62
CA SER A 154 15.51 25.20 -19.19
C SER A 154 16.80 25.22 -20.03
N TYR A 155 17.40 24.05 -20.21
CA TYR A 155 18.57 23.88 -21.09
C TYR A 155 18.30 24.37 -22.52
N SER A 156 17.14 24.01 -23.07
CA SER A 156 16.74 24.39 -24.43
C SER A 156 16.55 25.91 -24.63
N LYS A 157 16.27 26.64 -23.55
CA LYS A 157 16.16 28.12 -23.56
C LYS A 157 17.51 28.84 -23.43
N GLY A 158 18.61 28.12 -23.24
CA GLY A 158 19.95 28.70 -23.08
C GLY A 158 20.28 29.17 -21.66
N ASN A 159 19.34 29.05 -20.72
CA ASN A 159 19.53 29.33 -19.30
C ASN A 159 19.43 28.01 -18.55
N PHE A 160 20.53 27.26 -18.47
CA PHE A 160 20.54 26.01 -17.71
C PHE A 160 20.50 26.33 -16.22
N GLU A 161 19.33 26.14 -15.62
CA GLU A 161 19.11 26.23 -14.18
C GLU A 161 18.66 24.85 -13.70
N LEU A 162 19.21 24.43 -12.57
CA LEU A 162 18.82 23.18 -11.92
C LEU A 162 17.46 23.38 -11.26
N VAL A 163 16.41 22.90 -11.93
CA VAL A 163 15.05 23.01 -11.39
C VAL A 163 14.89 21.94 -10.30
N PRO A 164 14.55 22.30 -9.04
CA PRO A 164 14.34 21.33 -7.97
C PRO A 164 13.09 20.46 -8.22
N LEU A 165 13.05 19.26 -7.65
CA LEU A 165 11.90 18.35 -7.79
C LEU A 165 10.64 18.94 -7.15
N PHE A 166 10.83 19.74 -6.10
CA PHE A 166 9.78 20.49 -5.42
C PHE A 166 10.31 21.83 -4.91
N ASP A 167 9.51 22.90 -5.04
CA ASP A 167 9.90 24.28 -4.75
C ASP A 167 9.81 24.59 -3.24
N PHE A 168 10.68 23.96 -2.45
CA PHE A 168 10.82 24.26 -1.03
C PHE A 168 11.66 25.52 -0.82
N GLU A 169 11.14 26.42 0.00
CA GLU A 169 11.94 27.44 0.64
C GLU A 169 12.47 26.90 1.97
N TYR A 170 13.78 26.98 2.16
CA TYR A 170 14.44 26.57 3.39
C TYR A 170 14.56 27.74 4.37
N PRO A 171 14.60 27.47 5.69
CA PRO A 171 14.90 28.49 6.68
C PRO A 171 16.27 29.14 6.44
N GLU A 172 16.42 30.42 6.79
CA GLU A 172 17.63 31.23 6.53
C GLU A 172 18.96 30.63 7.05
N PHE A 173 18.92 29.72 8.03
CA PHE A 173 20.11 29.02 8.52
C PHE A 173 20.63 27.94 7.55
N VAL A 174 19.81 27.49 6.61
CA VAL A 174 20.18 26.59 5.52
C VAL A 174 20.57 27.47 4.34
N ASN A 175 21.75 28.07 4.42
CA ASN A 175 22.29 28.89 3.35
C ASN A 175 23.05 27.99 2.37
N ALA A 176 22.29 27.25 1.55
CA ALA A 176 22.81 26.35 0.54
C ALA A 176 22.84 27.05 -0.83
N ASP A 177 23.83 26.72 -1.66
CA ASP A 177 23.78 27.13 -3.07
C ASP A 177 22.76 26.27 -3.85
N ASP A 178 22.36 26.75 -5.02
CA ASP A 178 21.35 26.10 -5.87
C ASP A 178 21.66 24.62 -6.19
N THR A 179 22.95 24.25 -6.24
CA THR A 179 23.38 22.87 -6.52
C THR A 179 23.19 21.98 -5.30
N VAL A 180 23.56 22.46 -4.12
CA VAL A 180 23.36 21.76 -2.85
C VAL A 180 21.88 21.61 -2.55
N GLU A 181 21.07 22.65 -2.78
CA GLU A 181 19.61 22.59 -2.63
C GLU A 181 18.99 21.53 -3.54
N PHE A 182 19.40 21.52 -4.82
CA PHE A 182 18.95 20.51 -5.79
C PHE A 182 19.27 19.08 -5.30
N ILE A 183 20.51 18.84 -4.85
CA ILE A 183 20.93 17.51 -4.36
C ILE A 183 20.14 17.10 -3.11
N ILE A 184 19.96 18.00 -2.15
CA ILE A 184 19.22 17.73 -0.91
C ILE A 184 17.75 17.41 -1.23
N ASN A 185 17.13 18.21 -2.12
CA ASN A 185 15.76 18.03 -2.54
C ASN A 185 15.55 16.63 -3.14
N TYR A 186 16.43 16.19 -4.04
CA TYR A 186 16.41 14.84 -4.60
C TYR A 186 16.65 13.75 -3.56
N ALA A 187 17.65 13.93 -2.70
CA ALA A 187 18.04 12.96 -1.70
C ALA A 187 16.95 12.72 -0.64
N LEU A 188 16.12 13.71 -0.34
CA LEU A 188 15.05 13.61 0.65
C LEU A 188 13.69 13.24 0.02
N LEU A 189 13.34 13.82 -1.14
CA LEU A 189 12.05 13.55 -1.78
C LEU A 189 11.98 12.18 -2.45
N THR A 190 13.09 11.68 -3.02
CA THR A 190 13.07 10.37 -3.68
C THR A 190 12.72 9.25 -2.67
N PRO A 191 13.36 9.16 -1.49
CA PRO A 191 12.94 8.23 -0.45
C PRO A 191 11.52 8.49 0.06
N PHE A 192 11.10 9.76 0.19
CA PHE A 192 9.75 10.11 0.61
C PHE A 192 8.68 9.54 -0.35
N LEU A 193 8.86 9.76 -1.65
CA LEU A 193 7.98 9.25 -2.70
C LEU A 193 8.01 7.72 -2.75
N ALA A 194 9.20 7.11 -2.70
CA ALA A 194 9.34 5.65 -2.72
C ALA A 194 8.67 4.99 -1.51
N TYR A 195 8.90 5.51 -0.31
CA TYR A 195 8.32 4.98 0.93
C TYR A 195 6.79 5.10 0.93
N SER A 196 6.28 6.26 0.52
CA SER A 196 4.83 6.48 0.36
C SER A 196 4.22 5.54 -0.68
N ALA A 197 4.83 5.45 -1.87
CA ALA A 197 4.32 4.62 -2.96
C ALA A 197 4.27 3.14 -2.57
N LEU A 198 5.29 2.64 -1.88
CA LEU A 198 5.29 1.28 -1.35
C LEU A 198 4.20 1.09 -0.29
N MET A 199 3.88 2.10 0.52
CA MET A 199 2.86 2.00 1.57
C MET A 199 1.47 1.92 0.96
N PHE A 200 1.18 2.77 -0.02
CA PHE A 200 -0.08 2.73 -0.77
C PHE A 200 -0.25 1.42 -1.55
N ALA A 201 0.80 1.00 -2.27
CA ALA A 201 0.78 -0.25 -3.04
C ALA A 201 0.64 -1.51 -2.18
N SER A 202 1.00 -1.43 -0.88
CA SER A 202 0.92 -2.56 0.04
C SER A 202 -0.31 -2.49 0.93
N PHE A 203 -0.36 -1.52 1.84
CA PHE A 203 -1.32 -1.48 2.94
C PHE A 203 -2.73 -1.15 2.47
N VAL A 204 -2.89 -0.12 1.64
CA VAL A 204 -4.22 0.31 1.16
C VAL A 204 -4.87 -0.78 0.30
N ALA A 205 -4.06 -1.51 -0.46
CA ALA A 205 -4.49 -2.65 -1.27
C ALA A 205 -4.94 -3.88 -0.44
N LEU A 206 -4.47 -4.05 0.80
CA LEU A 206 -4.86 -5.19 1.65
C LEU A 206 -6.36 -5.22 1.96
N GLY A 207 -6.97 -4.05 2.21
CA GLY A 207 -8.39 -3.95 2.56
C GLY A 207 -9.30 -4.58 1.48
N PRO A 208 -9.26 -4.08 0.23
CA PRO A 208 -10.02 -4.66 -0.89
C PRO A 208 -9.70 -6.14 -1.13
N SER A 209 -8.44 -6.54 -1.03
CA SER A 209 -8.02 -7.95 -1.14
C SER A 209 -8.72 -8.86 -0.11
N PHE A 210 -8.77 -8.44 1.16
CA PHE A 210 -9.47 -9.19 2.21
C PHE A 210 -10.97 -9.25 1.99
N ILE A 211 -11.57 -8.14 1.55
CA ILE A 211 -13.01 -8.07 1.27
C ILE A 211 -13.38 -9.02 0.12
N LEU A 212 -12.60 -9.03 -0.97
CA LEU A 212 -12.84 -9.93 -2.10
C LEU A 212 -12.61 -11.39 -1.75
N HIS A 213 -11.63 -11.69 -0.91
CA HIS A 213 -11.47 -13.05 -0.36
C HIS A 213 -12.70 -13.49 0.43
N ALA A 214 -13.15 -12.65 1.36
CA ALA A 214 -14.34 -12.93 2.16
C ALA A 214 -15.59 -13.10 1.29
N TYR A 215 -15.75 -12.28 0.24
CA TYR A 215 -16.80 -12.42 -0.75
C TYR A 215 -16.74 -13.77 -1.47
N GLY A 216 -15.54 -14.21 -1.90
CA GLY A 216 -15.36 -15.53 -2.50
C GLY A 216 -15.74 -16.68 -1.56
N GLN A 217 -15.40 -16.58 -0.27
CA GLN A 217 -15.81 -17.57 0.74
C GLN A 217 -17.34 -17.58 0.98
N LEU A 218 -17.98 -16.42 0.91
CA LEU A 218 -19.44 -16.30 0.98
C LEU A 218 -20.10 -16.93 -0.24
N GLU A 219 -19.61 -16.67 -1.46
CA GLU A 219 -20.12 -17.28 -2.69
C GLU A 219 -20.04 -18.81 -2.64
N LEU A 220 -18.92 -19.35 -2.18
CA LEU A 220 -18.77 -20.80 -1.96
C LEU A 220 -19.81 -21.34 -0.98
N SER A 221 -20.07 -20.61 0.11
CA SER A 221 -21.02 -21.01 1.15
C SER A 221 -22.46 -20.98 0.61
N ILE A 222 -22.82 -19.98 -0.20
CA ILE A 222 -24.12 -19.88 -0.86
C ILE A 222 -24.35 -21.08 -1.77
N ARG A 223 -23.38 -21.41 -2.64
CA ARG A 223 -23.49 -22.57 -3.53
C ARG A 223 -23.56 -23.89 -2.76
N GLU A 224 -22.84 -24.00 -1.64
CA GLU A 224 -22.94 -25.18 -0.77
C GLU A 224 -24.35 -25.33 -0.20
N VAL A 225 -25.00 -24.23 0.20
CA VAL A 225 -26.38 -24.21 0.70
C VAL A 225 -27.39 -24.52 -0.41
N GLU A 226 -27.25 -23.93 -1.60
CA GLU A 226 -28.13 -24.22 -2.74
C GLU A 226 -28.10 -25.71 -3.11
N ASN A 227 -26.90 -26.30 -3.12
CA ASN A 227 -26.71 -27.72 -3.37
C ASN A 227 -27.22 -28.64 -2.26
N LEU A 228 -27.60 -28.12 -1.07
CA LEU A 228 -28.27 -28.92 -0.03
C LEU A 228 -29.68 -29.34 -0.46
N PHE A 229 -30.40 -28.47 -1.17
CA PHE A 229 -31.79 -28.69 -1.56
C PHE A 229 -31.96 -29.77 -2.64
N ALA A 230 -30.86 -30.20 -3.25
CA ALA A 230 -30.82 -31.27 -4.25
C ALA A 230 -30.51 -32.67 -3.67
N VAL A 231 -30.39 -32.81 -2.34
CA VAL A 231 -29.81 -34.01 -1.69
C VAL A 231 -30.80 -34.69 -0.74
N ASP A 232 -30.77 -36.04 -0.71
CA ASP A 232 -31.64 -36.88 0.12
C ASP A 232 -31.41 -36.70 1.64
N GLY A 233 -32.46 -36.94 2.45
CA GLY A 233 -32.56 -36.49 3.85
C GLY A 233 -31.48 -36.96 4.85
N ARG A 234 -30.72 -38.02 4.55
CA ARG A 234 -29.60 -38.49 5.42
C ARG A 234 -28.30 -37.71 5.20
N ASP A 235 -28.01 -37.33 3.95
CA ASP A 235 -26.81 -36.54 3.61
C ASP A 235 -27.01 -35.05 3.92
N LEU A 236 -28.26 -34.59 3.99
CA LEU A 236 -28.63 -33.22 4.36
C LEU A 236 -28.09 -32.82 5.74
N ARG A 237 -28.25 -33.67 6.76
CA ARG A 237 -27.82 -33.37 8.14
C ARG A 237 -26.30 -33.24 8.25
N ALA A 238 -25.55 -34.09 7.55
CA ALA A 238 -24.08 -34.05 7.54
C ALA A 238 -23.56 -32.80 6.83
N LYS A 239 -24.12 -32.45 5.66
CA LYS A 239 -23.74 -31.24 4.92
C LYS A 239 -24.14 -29.95 5.65
N MET A 240 -25.32 -29.88 6.27
CA MET A 240 -25.69 -28.74 7.12
C MET A 240 -24.74 -28.55 8.30
N LYS A 241 -24.36 -29.64 8.99
CA LYS A 241 -23.39 -29.56 10.10
C LYS A 241 -22.04 -29.02 9.63
N SER A 242 -21.58 -29.46 8.46
CA SER A 242 -20.33 -28.96 7.85
C SER A 242 -20.39 -27.45 7.58
N ILE A 243 -21.48 -26.97 6.96
CA ILE A 243 -21.67 -25.54 6.67
C ILE A 243 -21.73 -24.71 7.95
N VAL A 244 -22.48 -25.16 8.96
CA VAL A 244 -22.58 -24.46 10.25
C VAL A 244 -21.22 -24.41 10.95
N GLN A 245 -20.45 -25.51 10.95
CA GLN A 245 -19.11 -25.52 11.54
C GLN A 245 -18.15 -24.58 10.80
N LYS A 246 -18.21 -24.55 9.46
CA LYS A 246 -17.42 -23.63 8.64
C LYS A 246 -17.75 -22.18 8.96
N GLN A 247 -19.03 -21.83 9.09
CA GLN A 247 -19.43 -20.47 9.47
C GLN A 247 -19.04 -20.13 10.92
N GLN A 248 -19.20 -21.06 11.86
CA GLN A 248 -18.78 -20.83 13.26
C GLN A 248 -17.26 -20.60 13.39
N ASN A 249 -16.45 -21.21 12.52
CA ASN A 249 -15.01 -20.97 12.47
C ASN A 249 -14.65 -19.58 11.90
N ILE A 250 -15.52 -18.97 11.09
CA ILE A 250 -15.32 -17.60 10.57
C ILE A 250 -15.62 -16.54 11.67
N TYR A 251 -16.48 -16.86 12.64
CA TYR A 251 -16.89 -15.95 13.73
C TYR A 251 -16.13 -16.16 15.06
N ARG A 252 -15.13 -17.03 15.09
CA ARG A 252 -14.28 -17.29 16.27
C ARG A 252 -12.95 -16.57 16.18
#